data_AF-A0A355FUE5-F1
#
_entry.id   AF-A0A355FUE5-F1
#
_cell.length_a   1.000
_cell.length_b   1.000
_cell.length_c   1.000
_cell.angle_alpha   90.00
_cell.angle_beta   90.00
_cell.angle_gamma   90.00
#
_symmetry.space_group_name_H-M   'P 1'
#
loop_
_entity.id
_entity.type
_entity.pdbx_description
1 polymer ?
#
loop_
_entity_poly.entity_id
_entity_poly.type
_entity_poly.pdbx_seq_one_letter_code
_entity_poly.pdbx_strand_id
1 'polypeptide(L)'
;MSAFQRIQDVLEALKWALFSDQDPIQERIDACKSSVYECVRKARDARRISLRESLRDQARIELKQIEKLETERLRLLWYSLIGLSICFGLILWITLLALV
;
A
#
# COMPACT_ATOMS: atom_id res chain seq x y z
N MET A 1 -5.68 -28.51 1.61
CA MET A 1 -5.87 -27.26 0.83
C MET A 1 -5.92 -27.63 -0.63
N SER A 2 -7.03 -27.37 -1.31
CA SER A 2 -7.20 -27.74 -2.73
C SER A 2 -6.39 -26.80 -3.64
N ALA A 3 -5.99 -27.28 -4.82
CA ALA A 3 -5.29 -26.45 -5.81
C ALA A 3 -6.13 -25.22 -6.24
N PHE A 4 -7.46 -25.37 -6.25
CA PHE A 4 -8.40 -24.30 -6.57
C PHE A 4 -8.36 -23.16 -5.54
N GLN A 5 -8.29 -23.50 -4.24
CA GLN A 5 -8.14 -22.50 -3.17
C GLN A 5 -6.83 -21.72 -3.30
N ARG A 6 -5.72 -22.40 -3.63
CA ARG A 6 -4.42 -21.72 -3.84
C ARG A 6 -4.47 -20.74 -5.02
N ILE A 7 -5.18 -21.07 -6.08
CA ILE A 7 -5.34 -20.19 -7.25
C ILE A 7 -6.23 -18.99 -6.89
N GLN A 8 -7.30 -19.21 -6.11
CA GLN A 8 -8.13 -18.12 -5.58
C GLN A 8 -7.32 -17.19 -4.68
N ASP A 9 -6.54 -17.72 -3.74
CA ASP A 9 -5.70 -16.92 -2.83
C ASP A 9 -4.69 -16.07 -3.61
N VAL A 10 -4.09 -16.63 -4.67
CA VAL A 10 -3.16 -15.90 -5.54
C VAL A 10 -3.88 -14.84 -6.36
N LEU A 11 -5.05 -15.13 -6.93
CA LEU A 11 -5.86 -14.15 -7.66
C LEU A 11 -6.34 -13.02 -6.75
N GLU A 12 -6.70 -13.35 -5.51
CA GLU A 12 -7.11 -12.37 -4.52
C GLU A 12 -5.92 -11.49 -4.11
N ALA A 13 -4.75 -12.07 -3.84
CA ALA A 13 -3.52 -11.31 -3.61
C ALA A 13 -3.12 -10.44 -4.82
N LEU A 14 -3.34 -10.94 -6.04
CA LEU A 14 -3.10 -10.18 -7.27
C LEU A 14 -4.08 -9.02 -7.41
N LYS A 15 -5.36 -9.27 -7.09
CA LYS A 15 -6.43 -8.26 -7.12
C LYS A 15 -6.16 -7.16 -6.10
N TRP A 16 -5.67 -7.52 -4.92
CA TRP A 16 -5.18 -6.58 -3.91
C TRP A 16 -3.99 -5.74 -4.38
N ALA A 17 -3.03 -6.36 -5.07
CA ALA A 17 -1.88 -5.65 -5.62
C ALA A 17 -2.27 -4.71 -6.78
N LEU A 18 -3.26 -5.07 -7.60
CA LEU A 18 -3.62 -4.34 -8.82
C LEU A 18 -4.77 -3.33 -8.66
N PHE A 19 -5.70 -3.54 -7.72
CA PHE A 19 -6.90 -2.72 -7.57
C PHE A 19 -6.93 -2.01 -6.22
N SER A 20 -6.83 -0.68 -6.27
CA SER A 20 -6.76 0.21 -5.09
C SER A 20 -8.00 0.22 -4.20
N ASP A 21 -9.16 -0.28 -4.67
CA ASP A 21 -10.44 -0.22 -3.94
C ASP A 21 -10.49 -1.12 -2.69
N GLN A 22 -9.54 -2.05 -2.53
CA GLN A 22 -9.44 -2.93 -1.35
C GLN A 22 -8.05 -2.88 -0.71
N ASP A 23 -7.29 -1.81 -0.95
CA ASP A 23 -5.93 -1.68 -0.42
C ASP A 23 -5.97 -1.18 1.04
N PRO A 24 -5.68 -2.03 2.05
CA PRO A 24 -5.70 -1.61 3.45
C PRO A 24 -4.57 -0.61 3.77
N ILE A 25 -3.55 -0.51 2.91
CA ILE A 25 -2.49 0.48 3.04
C ILE A 25 -3.06 1.84 2.68
N GLN A 26 -3.92 1.91 1.67
CA GLN A 26 -4.62 3.14 1.29
C GLN A 26 -5.54 3.64 2.41
N GLU A 27 -6.32 2.76 3.03
CA GLU A 27 -7.18 3.11 4.17
C GLU A 27 -6.37 3.67 5.36
N ARG A 28 -5.20 3.07 5.64
CA ARG A 28 -4.27 3.57 6.67
C ARG A 28 -3.65 4.92 6.31
N ILE A 29 -3.29 5.12 5.04
CA ILE A 29 -2.79 6.42 4.54
C ILE A 29 -3.85 7.49 4.70
N ASP A 30 -5.12 7.19 4.38
CA ASP A 30 -6.22 8.15 4.47
C ASP A 30 -6.56 8.50 5.92
N ALA A 31 -6.54 7.53 6.84
CA ALA A 31 -6.65 7.78 8.27
C ALA A 31 -5.51 8.68 8.79
N CYS A 32 -4.28 8.42 8.36
CA CYS A 32 -3.11 9.21 8.74
C CYS A 32 -3.17 10.64 8.16
N LYS A 33 -3.60 10.81 6.91
CA LYS A 33 -3.88 12.13 6.31
C LYS A 33 -4.93 12.88 7.11
N SER A 34 -6.02 12.21 7.49
CA SER A 34 -7.06 12.80 8.34
C SER A 34 -6.50 13.29 9.68
N SER A 35 -5.66 12.48 10.34
CA SER A 35 -4.94 12.84 11.57
C SER A 35 -4.08 14.11 11.38
N VAL A 36 -3.31 14.18 10.29
CA VAL A 36 -2.50 15.37 9.94
C VAL A 36 -3.40 16.60 9.75
N TYR A 37 -4.50 16.48 9.01
CA TYR A 37 -5.44 17.58 8.79
C TYR A 37 -6.04 18.08 10.10
N GLU A 38 -6.41 17.18 11.01
CA GLU A 38 -6.89 17.54 12.34
C GLU A 38 -5.81 18.25 13.17
N CYS A 39 -4.58 17.75 13.19
CA CYS A 39 -3.47 18.39 13.88
C CYS A 39 -3.22 19.81 13.37
N VAL A 40 -3.22 20.01 12.04
CA VAL A 40 -3.06 21.33 11.41
C VAL A 40 -4.24 22.26 11.75
N ARG A 41 -5.47 21.74 11.76
CA ARG A 41 -6.65 22.51 12.17
C ARG A 41 -6.56 22.93 13.64
N LYS A 42 -6.29 21.98 14.54
CA LYS A 42 -6.11 22.24 15.98
C LYS A 42 -4.96 23.22 16.25
N ALA A 43 -3.88 23.15 15.47
CA ALA A 43 -2.75 24.08 15.56
C ALA A 43 -3.09 25.49 15.05
N ARG A 44 -4.06 25.63 14.14
CA ARG A 44 -4.56 26.94 13.70
C ARG A 44 -5.38 27.62 14.79
N ASP A 45 -6.22 26.85 15.48
CA ASP A 45 -7.12 27.34 16.51
C ASP A 45 -6.43 27.46 17.90
N ALA A 46 -5.25 26.87 18.05
CA ALA A 46 -4.45 26.92 19.27
C ALA A 46 -3.94 28.35 19.56
N ARG A 47 -4.37 28.92 20.69
CA ARG A 47 -3.86 30.21 21.21
C ARG A 47 -2.46 30.14 21.83
N ARG A 48 -2.00 28.95 22.25
CA ARG A 48 -0.69 28.76 22.91
C ARG A 48 0.34 28.23 21.91
N ILE A 49 1.51 28.85 21.89
CA ILE A 49 2.63 28.50 20.99
C ILE A 49 3.11 27.07 21.24
N SER A 50 3.23 26.65 22.50
CA SER A 50 3.68 25.29 22.86
C SER A 50 2.76 24.18 22.35
N LEU A 51 1.45 24.40 22.38
CA LEU A 51 0.46 23.46 21.83
C LEU A 51 0.55 23.37 20.30
N ARG A 52 0.91 24.48 19.66
CA ARG A 52 1.08 24.57 18.21
C ARG A 52 2.30 23.79 17.74
N GLU A 53 3.40 23.86 18.50
CA GLU A 53 4.62 23.09 18.23
C GLU A 53 4.39 21.60 18.43
N SER A 54 3.74 21.17 19.51
CA SER A 54 3.46 19.75 19.74
C SER A 54 2.57 19.14 18.64
N LEU A 55 1.55 19.87 18.19
CA LEU A 55 0.69 19.43 17.09
C LEU A 55 1.42 19.37 15.75
N ARG A 56 2.40 20.26 15.54
CA ARG A 56 3.24 20.26 14.34
C ARG A 56 4.20 19.07 14.34
N ASP A 57 4.77 18.72 15.49
CA ASP A 57 5.61 17.54 15.61
C ASP A 57 4.82 16.25 15.44
N GLN A 58 3.60 16.19 15.98
CA GLN A 58 2.69 15.07 15.76
C GLN A 58 2.33 14.91 14.28
N ALA A 59 2.01 16.01 13.58
CA ALA A 59 1.79 16.00 12.14
C ALA A 59 3.03 15.54 11.34
N ARG A 60 4.25 15.90 11.77
CA ARG A 60 5.49 15.41 11.16
C ARG A 60 5.70 13.92 11.33
N ILE A 61 5.33 13.36 12.49
CA ILE A 61 5.43 11.92 12.74
C ILE A 61 4.47 11.16 11.82
N GLU A 62 3.23 11.61 11.72
CA GLU A 62 2.21 11.03 10.84
C GLU A 62 2.64 11.12 9.36
N LEU A 63 3.19 12.26 8.92
CA LEU A 63 3.75 12.40 7.56
C LEU A 63 4.86 11.38 7.25
N LYS A 64 5.77 11.14 8.21
CA LYS A 64 6.81 10.10 8.04
C LYS A 64 6.21 8.68 7.97
N GLN A 65 5.10 8.44 8.66
CA GLN A 65 4.40 7.15 8.57
C GLN A 65 3.75 6.96 7.21
N ILE A 66 3.13 8.00 6.64
CA ILE A 66 2.59 7.98 5.27
C ILE A 66 3.70 7.62 4.27
N GLU A 67 4.83 8.32 4.33
CA GLU A 67 5.96 8.08 3.42
C GLU A 67 6.47 6.63 3.50
N LYS A 68 6.54 6.08 4.72
CA LYS A 68 6.93 4.67 4.92
C LYS A 68 5.92 3.70 4.30
N LEU A 69 4.61 3.93 4.52
CA LEU A 69 3.54 3.11 3.98
C LEU A 69 3.49 3.16 2.44
N GLU A 70 3.69 4.35 1.84
CA GLU A 70 3.77 4.50 0.39
C GLU A 70 4.99 3.77 -0.19
N THR A 71 6.14 3.83 0.48
CA THR A 71 7.34 3.10 0.06
C THR A 71 7.13 1.59 0.11
N GLU A 72 6.45 1.10 1.15
CA GLU A 72 6.15 -0.32 1.31
C GLU A 72 5.14 -0.82 0.26
N ARG A 73 4.13 0.00 -0.06
CA ARG A 73 3.20 -0.25 -1.17
C ARG A 73 3.92 -0.37 -2.50
N LEU A 74 4.82 0.57 -2.82
CA LEU A 74 5.62 0.53 -4.06
C LEU A 74 6.50 -0.73 -4.13
N ARG A 75 7.06 -1.15 -2.99
CA ARG A 75 7.85 -2.38 -2.92
C ARG A 75 7.00 -3.63 -3.19
N LEU A 76 5.81 -3.70 -2.60
CA LEU A 76 4.86 -4.80 -2.84
C LEU A 76 4.39 -4.86 -4.30
N LEU A 77 4.11 -3.70 -4.91
CA LEU A 77 3.81 -3.60 -6.34
C LEU A 77 4.95 -4.14 -7.20
N TRP A 78 6.19 -3.79 -6.87
CA TRP A 78 7.36 -4.31 -7.59
C TRP A 78 7.49 -5.83 -7.49
N TYR A 79 7.31 -6.41 -6.29
CA TYR A 79 7.33 -7.86 -6.12
C TYR A 79 6.21 -8.55 -6.89
N SER A 80 5.01 -7.97 -6.89
CA SER A 80 3.88 -8.49 -7.67
C SER A 80 4.18 -8.48 -9.17
N LEU A 81 4.76 -7.39 -9.69
CA LEU A 81 5.13 -7.26 -11.10
C LEU A 81 6.18 -8.30 -11.52
N ILE A 82 7.20 -8.51 -10.68
CA ILE A 82 8.22 -9.53 -10.90
C ILE A 82 7.60 -10.93 -10.89
N GLY A 83 6.72 -11.22 -9.93
CA GLY A 83 6.00 -12.49 -9.87
C GLY A 83 5.17 -12.75 -11.13
N LEU A 84 4.43 -11.75 -11.62
CA LEU A 84 3.66 -11.83 -12.86
C LEU A 84 4.56 -12.11 -14.07
N SER A 85 5.70 -11.41 -14.18
CA SER A 85 6.66 -11.61 -15.26
C SER A 85 7.20 -13.05 -15.30
N ILE A 86 7.55 -13.61 -14.14
CA ILE A 86 8.02 -14.99 -14.02
C ILE A 86 6.93 -15.98 -14.41
N CYS A 87 5.70 -15.80 -13.90
CA CYS A 87 4.56 -16.63 -14.28
C CYS A 87 4.27 -16.58 -15.78
N PHE A 88 4.31 -15.40 -16.38
CA PHE A 88 4.14 -15.23 -17.83
C PHE A 88 5.25 -15.94 -18.61
N GLY A 89 6.51 -15.79 -18.20
CA GLY A 89 7.64 -16.48 -18.81
C GLY A 89 7.52 -18.01 -18.74
N LEU A 90 7.07 -18.56 -17.60
CA LEU A 90 6.80 -19.99 -17.43
C LEU A 90 5.69 -20.48 -18.35
N ILE A 91 4.59 -19.74 -18.45
CA ILE A 91 3.48 -20.08 -19.37
C ILE A 91 3.98 -20.09 -20.81
N LEU A 92 4.73 -19.05 -21.22
CA LEU A 92 5.27 -18.93 -22.56
C LEU A 92 6.22 -20.09 -22.90
N TRP A 93 7.07 -20.47 -21.95
CA TRP A 93 7.97 -21.62 -22.08
C TRP A 93 7.22 -22.95 -22.23
N ILE A 94 6.18 -23.18 -21.42
CA ILE A 94 5.31 -24.37 -21.53
C ILE A 94 4.60 -24.41 -22.89
N THR A 95 4.06 -23.27 -23.35
CA THR A 95 3.41 -23.21 -24.66
C THR A 95 4.37 -23.47 -25.81
N LEU A 96 5.62 -23.00 -25.70
CA LEU A 96 6.65 -23.23 -26.69
C LEU A 96 7.06 -24.71 -26.75
N LEU A 97 7.19 -25.36 -25.59
CA LEU A 97 7.42 -26.80 -25.49
C LEU A 97 6.25 -27.65 -25.99
N ALA A 98 5.02 -27.18 -25.84
CA ALA A 98 3.84 -27.88 -26.33
C ALA A 98 3.65 -27.76 -27.85
N LEU A 99 4.26 -26.73 -28.47
CA LEU A 99 4.20 -26.48 -29.91
C LEU A 99 5.34 -27.18 -30.68
N VAL A 100 6.44 -27.53 -30.00
CA VAL A 100 7.61 -28.26 -30.52
C VAL A 100 7.38 -29.76 -30.41
#